data_AF-A0A414FTC4-F1
#
_entry.id   AF-A0A414FTC4-F1
#
_cell.length_a   1.000
_cell.length_b   1.000
_cell.length_c   1.000
_cell.angle_alpha   90.00
_cell.angle_beta   90.00
_cell.angle_gamma   90.00
#
_symmetry.space_group_name_H-M   'P 1'
#
loop_
_entity.id
_entity.type
_entity.pdbx_description
1 polymer ?
#
loop_
_entity_poly.entity_id
_entity_poly.type
_entity_poly.pdbx_seq_one_letter_code
_entity_poly.pdbx_strand_id
1 'polypeptide(L)'
;MEHSELFLLLPRYEEAEGQPDYIRLKSVMTVAEILEVIESIDEICRFIANENYEGYYDADNVSAFLYPVEAMEECYPNIKTRMRMVMSKWGENWRTQKVQKDTVKYMYYCIPIKDDTLCEMTERKFVSKDESTFLLINYDAFSCASETIITKRNQDEVELNVRNADIKNISKWYETNRKPQRIFNLNPKHGENGKGAHPGNKGEKVSVLMCSRGEAKNMLLKAICSDPKVLYFFDKTHNQYIEFKCESKNTYHGFHLDAIDEKRVPEEIKDMIKKLIS
;
A
#
# COMPACT_ATOMS: atom_id res chain seq x y z
N MET A 1 -8.95 -3.69 -15.96
CA MET A 1 -9.10 -2.24 -15.69
C MET A 1 -7.85 -1.88 -14.91
N GLU A 2 -7.15 -0.79 -15.22
CA GLU A 2 -5.90 -0.50 -14.53
C GLU A 2 -6.09 -0.49 -13.00
N HIS A 3 -5.16 -1.11 -12.28
CA HIS A 3 -5.16 -1.19 -10.82
C HIS A 3 -3.71 -1.37 -10.32
N SER A 4 -3.54 -1.52 -9.01
CA SER A 4 -2.27 -1.92 -8.41
C SER A 4 -2.34 -3.38 -7.95
N GLU A 5 -1.39 -4.22 -8.32
CA GLU A 5 -1.24 -5.58 -7.77
C GLU A 5 -0.17 -5.58 -6.66
N LEU A 6 -0.56 -5.96 -5.44
CA LEU A 6 0.28 -5.94 -4.25
C LEU A 6 0.55 -7.37 -3.77
N PHE A 7 1.83 -7.74 -3.70
CA PHE A 7 2.28 -9.06 -3.26
C PHE A 7 2.88 -8.98 -1.87
N LEU A 8 2.45 -9.85 -0.94
CA LEU A 8 3.07 -9.97 0.37
C LEU A 8 4.16 -11.03 0.35
N LEU A 9 5.33 -10.72 0.94
CA LEU A 9 6.37 -11.70 1.19
C LEU A 9 6.84 -11.62 2.64
N LEU A 10 6.78 -12.77 3.32
CA LEU A 10 7.17 -12.97 4.72
C LEU A 10 8.51 -13.73 4.80
N PRO A 11 9.28 -13.53 5.88
CA PRO A 11 10.46 -14.35 6.15
C PRO A 11 10.02 -15.76 6.54
N ARG A 12 10.96 -16.70 6.54
CA ARG A 12 10.69 -18.09 6.91
C ARG A 12 11.50 -18.52 8.11
N TYR A 13 11.01 -19.53 8.82
CA TYR A 13 11.79 -20.26 9.81
C TYR A 13 12.73 -21.26 9.14
N GLU A 14 13.81 -21.61 9.83
CA GLU A 14 14.84 -22.54 9.32
C GLU A 14 14.26 -23.93 9.07
N GLU A 15 13.35 -24.35 9.94
CA GLU A 15 12.67 -25.64 9.92
C GLU A 15 11.56 -25.73 8.86
N ALA A 16 11.17 -24.59 8.26
CA ALA A 16 10.17 -24.57 7.20
C ALA A 16 10.79 -24.98 5.86
N GLU A 17 10.47 -26.19 5.40
CA GLU A 17 10.91 -26.74 4.12
C GLU A 17 10.15 -26.14 2.92
N GLY A 18 10.70 -26.31 1.72
CA GLY A 18 10.01 -26.01 0.45
C GLY A 18 9.93 -24.52 0.09
N GLN A 19 10.62 -23.65 0.82
CA GLN A 19 10.71 -22.22 0.51
C GLN A 19 12.00 -21.86 -0.23
N PRO A 20 12.00 -20.84 -1.10
CA PRO A 20 13.20 -20.41 -1.82
C PRO A 20 14.36 -19.96 -0.91
N ASP A 21 15.59 -20.24 -1.35
CA ASP A 21 16.82 -19.90 -0.62
C ASP A 21 17.06 -18.39 -0.47
N TYR A 22 16.46 -17.56 -1.33
CA TYR A 22 16.57 -16.11 -1.21
C TYR A 22 15.77 -15.54 -0.03
N ILE A 23 14.78 -16.30 0.48
CA ILE A 23 13.98 -15.87 1.63
C ILE A 23 14.81 -16.05 2.89
N ARG A 24 15.01 -14.93 3.58
CA ARG A 24 15.72 -14.79 4.85
C ARG A 24 15.16 -15.74 5.89
N LEU A 25 16.09 -16.44 6.54
CA LEU A 25 15.84 -17.22 7.75
C LEU A 25 15.65 -16.28 8.94
N LYS A 26 14.61 -16.55 9.73
CA LYS A 26 14.34 -15.85 10.98
C LYS A 26 14.45 -16.82 12.15
N SER A 27 15.09 -16.35 13.23
CA SER A 27 15.10 -17.05 14.51
C SER A 27 13.69 -17.13 15.10
N VAL A 28 13.46 -18.09 15.99
CA VAL A 28 12.20 -18.25 16.74
C VAL A 28 11.73 -16.90 17.30
N MET A 29 10.59 -16.42 16.82
CA MET A 29 9.94 -15.22 17.34
C MET A 29 9.05 -15.60 18.53
N THR A 30 8.93 -14.69 19.47
CA THR A 30 7.95 -14.76 20.55
C THR A 30 6.53 -14.55 20.01
N VAL A 31 5.52 -14.99 20.77
CA VAL A 31 4.11 -14.73 20.45
C VAL A 31 3.83 -13.24 20.25
N ALA A 32 4.42 -12.38 21.08
CA ALA A 32 4.24 -10.93 20.99
C ALA A 32 4.76 -10.40 19.65
N GLU A 33 5.96 -10.79 19.24
CA GLU A 33 6.54 -10.35 17.98
C GLU A 33 5.73 -10.86 16.77
N ILE A 34 5.18 -12.09 16.81
CA ILE A 34 4.30 -12.58 15.74
C ILE A 34 3.00 -11.76 15.67
N LEU A 35 2.42 -11.41 16.83
CA LEU A 35 1.22 -10.57 16.88
C LEU A 35 1.50 -9.16 16.35
N GLU A 36 2.67 -8.58 16.63
CA GLU A 36 3.10 -7.29 16.05
C GLU A 36 3.17 -7.37 14.53
N VAL A 37 3.66 -8.47 13.95
CA VAL A 37 3.65 -8.67 12.49
C VAL A 37 2.22 -8.68 11.95
N ILE A 38 1.32 -9.44 12.58
CA ILE A 38 -0.08 -9.54 12.14
C ILE A 38 -0.79 -8.18 12.25
N GLU A 39 -0.57 -7.45 13.34
CA GLU A 39 -1.13 -6.12 13.56
C GLU A 39 -0.58 -5.10 12.55
N SER A 40 0.72 -5.17 12.23
CA SER A 40 1.35 -4.35 11.20
C SER A 40 0.75 -4.60 9.81
N ILE A 41 0.47 -5.85 9.45
CA ILE A 41 -0.17 -6.18 8.16
C ILE A 41 -1.64 -5.68 8.17
N ASP A 42 -2.38 -5.85 9.27
CA ASP A 42 -3.75 -5.33 9.39
C ASP A 42 -3.81 -3.80 9.25
N GLU A 43 -2.83 -3.09 9.82
CA GLU A 43 -2.68 -1.64 9.64
C GLU A 43 -2.47 -1.26 8.17
N ILE A 44 -1.65 -2.01 7.44
CA ILE A 44 -1.46 -1.81 6.00
C ILE A 44 -2.76 -2.06 5.25
N CYS A 45 -3.48 -3.16 5.54
CA CYS A 45 -4.78 -3.45 4.93
C CYS A 45 -5.77 -2.31 5.13
N ARG A 46 -5.85 -1.74 6.35
CA ARG A 46 -6.70 -0.58 6.64
C ARG A 46 -6.29 0.66 5.84
N PHE A 47 -4.98 0.89 5.68
CA PHE A 47 -4.45 2.02 4.91
C PHE A 47 -4.80 1.92 3.41
N ILE A 48 -4.66 0.73 2.80
CA ILE A 48 -4.90 0.53 1.36
C ILE A 48 -6.35 0.20 1.01
N ALA A 49 -7.26 0.07 1.99
CA ALA A 49 -8.63 -0.40 1.78
C ALA A 49 -9.44 0.39 0.75
N ASN A 50 -9.11 1.68 0.56
CA ASN A 50 -9.78 2.56 -0.41
C ASN A 50 -8.96 2.82 -1.69
N GLU A 51 -7.81 2.17 -1.84
CA GLU A 51 -7.05 2.18 -3.09
C GLU A 51 -7.63 1.11 -4.05
N ASN A 52 -7.49 1.35 -5.35
CA ASN A 52 -7.91 0.40 -6.37
C ASN A 52 -6.80 -0.63 -6.59
N TYR A 53 -6.79 -1.67 -5.75
CA TYR A 53 -5.76 -2.69 -5.74
C TYR A 53 -6.32 -4.11 -5.71
N GLU A 54 -5.51 -5.05 -6.18
CA GLU A 54 -5.66 -6.49 -5.98
C GLU A 54 -4.49 -6.99 -5.12
N GLY A 55 -4.80 -7.64 -4.00
CA GLY A 55 -3.80 -8.20 -3.11
C GLY A 55 -3.57 -9.68 -3.38
N TYR A 56 -2.31 -10.09 -3.31
CA TYR A 56 -1.89 -11.48 -3.48
C TYR A 56 -0.94 -11.89 -2.37
N TYR A 57 -1.13 -13.11 -1.87
CA TYR A 57 -0.20 -13.76 -0.95
C TYR A 57 0.03 -15.22 -1.36
N ASP A 58 1.15 -15.76 -0.90
CA ASP A 58 1.49 -17.17 -1.04
C ASP A 58 1.09 -17.92 0.24
N ALA A 59 0.12 -18.83 0.16
CA ALA A 59 -0.29 -19.61 1.33
C ALA A 59 0.82 -20.50 1.91
N ASP A 60 1.75 -21.00 1.09
CA ASP A 60 2.87 -21.81 1.53
C ASP A 60 3.91 -20.92 2.24
N ASN A 61 4.14 -19.69 1.77
CA ASN A 61 4.98 -18.70 2.47
C ASN A 61 4.37 -18.27 3.81
N VAL A 62 3.05 -18.05 3.85
CA VAL A 62 2.33 -17.76 5.11
C VAL A 62 2.42 -18.94 6.08
N SER A 63 2.28 -20.17 5.57
CA SER A 63 2.44 -21.38 6.39
C SER A 63 3.86 -21.50 6.95
N ALA A 64 4.88 -21.27 6.11
CA ALA A 64 6.28 -21.26 6.52
C ALA A 64 6.58 -20.19 7.58
N PHE A 65 5.94 -19.02 7.50
CA PHE A 65 6.00 -17.99 8.54
C PHE A 65 5.22 -18.36 9.81
N LEU A 66 4.25 -19.27 9.75
CA LEU A 66 3.50 -19.74 10.92
C LEU A 66 4.03 -21.06 11.48
N TYR A 67 5.12 -21.60 10.93
CA TYR A 67 5.65 -22.92 11.29
C TYR A 67 5.75 -23.17 12.82
N PRO A 68 6.32 -22.26 13.64
CA PRO A 68 6.40 -22.48 15.09
C PRO A 68 5.03 -22.54 15.75
N VAL A 69 4.05 -21.78 15.24
CA VAL A 69 2.67 -21.75 15.75
C VAL A 69 1.96 -23.07 15.49
N GLU A 70 2.42 -23.87 14.53
CA GLU A 70 1.85 -25.21 14.28
C GLU A 70 2.20 -26.22 15.37
N ALA A 71 3.37 -26.07 15.99
CA ALA A 71 3.83 -26.92 17.08
C ALA A 71 3.37 -26.44 18.47
N MET A 72 2.78 -25.25 18.56
CA MET A 72 2.30 -24.69 19.83
C MET A 72 0.92 -25.25 20.20
N GLU A 73 0.70 -25.49 21.49
CA GLU A 73 -0.63 -25.75 22.04
C GLU A 73 -1.56 -24.55 21.78
N GLU A 74 -2.84 -24.82 21.44
CA GLU A 74 -3.79 -23.75 21.11
C GLU A 74 -3.89 -22.75 22.27
N CYS A 75 -3.39 -21.53 22.06
CA CYS A 75 -3.42 -20.47 23.05
C CYS A 75 -4.33 -19.32 22.59
N TYR A 76 -4.85 -18.56 23.56
CA TYR A 76 -5.55 -17.31 23.31
C TYR A 76 -4.56 -16.14 23.35
N PRO A 77 -4.54 -15.23 22.35
CA PRO A 77 -5.37 -15.25 21.15
C PRO A 77 -4.90 -16.27 20.10
N ASN A 78 -5.84 -16.86 19.36
CA ASN A 78 -5.52 -17.83 18.31
C ASN A 78 -4.82 -17.14 17.13
N ILE A 79 -3.48 -17.23 17.11
CA ILE A 79 -2.59 -16.58 16.13
C ILE A 79 -2.96 -16.98 14.70
N LYS A 80 -3.21 -18.27 14.45
CA LYS A 80 -3.61 -18.78 13.11
C LYS A 80 -4.90 -18.12 12.63
N THR A 81 -5.89 -17.98 13.51
CA THR A 81 -7.16 -17.32 13.21
C THR A 81 -6.96 -15.84 12.90
N ARG A 82 -6.14 -15.14 13.69
CA ARG A 82 -5.83 -13.73 13.42
C ARG A 82 -5.11 -13.54 12.09
N MET A 83 -4.10 -14.36 11.80
CA MET A 83 -3.40 -14.31 10.51
C MET A 83 -4.36 -14.57 9.35
N ARG A 84 -5.23 -15.58 9.47
CA ARG A 84 -6.26 -15.87 8.45
C ARG A 84 -7.19 -14.67 8.21
N MET A 85 -7.65 -14.01 9.27
CA MET A 85 -8.48 -12.81 9.15
C MET A 85 -7.74 -11.69 8.41
N VAL A 86 -6.46 -11.48 8.71
CA VAL A 86 -5.66 -10.44 8.03
C VAL A 86 -5.41 -10.81 6.56
N MET A 87 -5.08 -12.07 6.25
CA MET A 87 -4.92 -12.51 4.86
C MET A 87 -6.22 -12.37 4.05
N SER A 88 -7.39 -12.61 4.68
CA SER A 88 -8.68 -12.37 4.02
C SER A 88 -8.97 -10.90 3.71
N LYS A 89 -8.37 -9.97 4.48
CA LYS A 89 -8.42 -8.53 4.18
C LYS A 89 -7.37 -8.11 3.15
N TRP A 90 -6.24 -8.82 3.09
CA TRP A 90 -5.16 -8.55 2.16
C TRP A 90 -5.57 -8.86 0.72
N GLY A 91 -6.09 -10.06 0.47
CA GLY A 91 -6.52 -10.46 -0.86
C GLY A 91 -6.50 -11.97 -1.06
N GLU A 92 -6.08 -12.41 -2.24
CA GLU A 92 -6.22 -13.79 -2.68
C GLU A 92 -4.94 -14.61 -2.55
N ASN A 93 -5.08 -15.90 -2.30
CA ASN A 93 -3.95 -16.83 -2.42
C ASN A 93 -3.67 -17.06 -3.91
N TRP A 94 -2.57 -16.50 -4.42
CA TRP A 94 -2.25 -16.58 -5.85
C TRP A 94 -2.08 -18.03 -6.33
N ARG A 95 -1.79 -19.00 -5.44
CA ARG A 95 -1.69 -20.43 -5.81
C ARG A 95 -2.99 -20.98 -6.39
N THR A 96 -4.13 -20.41 -6.01
CA THR A 96 -5.46 -20.81 -6.54
C THR A 96 -5.71 -20.27 -7.95
N GLN A 97 -4.94 -19.25 -8.36
CA GLN A 97 -5.05 -18.55 -9.64
C GLN A 97 -3.65 -18.34 -10.24
N LYS A 98 -2.85 -19.41 -10.24
CA LYS A 98 -1.46 -19.40 -10.67
C LYS A 98 -1.33 -19.00 -12.14
N VAL A 99 -0.50 -18.00 -12.43
CA VAL A 99 -0.24 -17.49 -13.79
C VAL A 99 1.11 -17.96 -14.34
N GLN A 100 2.11 -18.15 -13.47
CA GLN A 100 3.42 -18.67 -13.87
C GLN A 100 3.33 -20.01 -14.62
N LYS A 101 4.30 -20.27 -15.51
CA LYS A 101 4.27 -21.40 -16.44
C LYS A 101 5.45 -22.35 -16.24
N ASP A 102 5.17 -23.66 -16.18
CA ASP A 102 6.22 -24.68 -16.05
C ASP A 102 7.22 -24.72 -17.21
N THR A 103 6.82 -24.23 -18.39
CA THR A 103 7.67 -24.18 -19.60
C THR A 103 8.57 -22.94 -19.66
N VAL A 104 8.40 -21.99 -18.75
CA VAL A 104 9.14 -20.74 -18.70
C VAL A 104 10.20 -20.82 -17.62
N LYS A 105 11.40 -20.32 -17.90
CA LYS A 105 12.48 -20.25 -16.91
C LYS A 105 12.42 -18.91 -16.21
N TYR A 106 12.25 -18.91 -14.90
CA TYR A 106 12.29 -17.69 -14.09
C TYR A 106 13.56 -17.64 -13.27
N MET A 107 14.14 -16.45 -13.13
CA MET A 107 15.37 -16.24 -12.37
C MET A 107 15.23 -15.01 -11.46
N TYR A 108 15.77 -15.09 -10.26
CA TYR A 108 16.10 -13.94 -9.44
C TYR A 108 17.62 -13.80 -9.40
N TYR A 109 18.16 -12.74 -9.99
CA TYR A 109 19.57 -12.66 -10.36
C TYR A 109 20.02 -13.88 -11.18
N CYS A 110 20.88 -14.73 -10.61
CA CYS A 110 21.40 -15.95 -11.22
C CYS A 110 20.81 -17.22 -10.59
N ILE A 111 19.81 -17.09 -9.70
CA ILE A 111 19.18 -18.19 -8.98
C ILE A 111 17.86 -18.53 -9.68
N PRO A 112 17.66 -19.79 -10.11
CA PRO A 112 16.35 -20.24 -10.60
C PRO A 112 15.29 -20.10 -9.52
N ILE A 113 14.17 -19.48 -9.87
CA ILE A 113 13.00 -19.37 -9.00
C ILE A 113 11.83 -20.11 -9.65
N LYS A 114 11.00 -20.76 -8.84
CA LYS A 114 9.84 -21.50 -9.31
C LYS A 114 8.85 -21.68 -8.18
N ASP A 115 7.58 -21.52 -8.51
CA ASP A 115 6.47 -21.75 -7.60
C ASP A 115 6.56 -20.91 -6.31
N ASP A 116 7.01 -19.67 -6.48
CA ASP A 116 7.13 -18.68 -5.41
C ASP A 116 6.60 -17.31 -5.84
N THR A 117 6.51 -16.40 -4.87
CA THR A 117 5.94 -15.06 -5.05
C THR A 117 6.67 -14.21 -6.10
N LEU A 118 8.01 -14.25 -6.15
CA LEU A 118 8.76 -13.49 -7.15
C LEU A 118 8.50 -14.04 -8.55
N CYS A 119 8.42 -15.37 -8.68
CA CYS A 119 8.11 -16.04 -9.94
C CYS A 119 6.72 -15.67 -10.45
N GLU A 120 5.71 -15.72 -9.57
CA GLU A 120 4.32 -15.37 -9.90
C GLU A 120 4.19 -13.89 -10.29
N MET A 121 4.74 -12.98 -9.49
CA MET A 121 4.72 -11.54 -9.76
C MET A 121 5.43 -11.21 -11.08
N THR A 122 6.53 -11.91 -11.38
CA THR A 122 7.27 -11.75 -12.66
C THR A 122 6.40 -12.10 -13.85
N GLU A 123 5.73 -13.26 -13.85
CA GLU A 123 4.87 -13.63 -14.98
C GLU A 123 3.69 -12.66 -15.11
N ARG A 124 3.01 -12.33 -13.99
CA ARG A 124 1.85 -11.41 -14.00
C ARG A 124 2.22 -10.05 -14.57
N LYS A 125 3.32 -9.46 -14.11
CA LYS A 125 3.81 -8.19 -14.65
C LYS A 125 4.19 -8.31 -16.13
N PHE A 126 4.84 -9.39 -16.54
CA PHE A 126 5.28 -9.59 -17.92
C PHE A 126 4.10 -9.76 -18.90
N VAL A 127 3.06 -10.48 -18.50
CA VAL A 127 1.90 -10.76 -19.38
C VAL A 127 0.80 -9.70 -19.27
N SER A 128 0.90 -8.78 -18.31
CA SER A 128 -0.07 -7.71 -18.16
C SER A 128 -0.13 -6.85 -19.43
N LYS A 129 -1.36 -6.53 -19.83
CA LYS A 129 -1.67 -5.74 -21.03
C LYS A 129 -2.32 -4.41 -20.69
N ASP A 130 -2.68 -4.21 -19.43
CA ASP A 130 -3.18 -2.93 -18.97
C ASP A 130 -2.07 -2.15 -18.27
N GLU A 131 -2.35 -0.89 -17.93
CA GLU A 131 -1.38 -0.03 -17.26
C GLU A 131 -1.30 -0.31 -15.74
N SER A 132 -1.56 -1.55 -15.31
CA SER A 132 -1.49 -1.90 -13.90
C SER A 132 -0.06 -1.80 -13.37
N THR A 133 0.03 -1.51 -12.08
CA THR A 133 1.30 -1.31 -11.36
C THR A 133 1.49 -2.45 -10.37
N PHE A 134 2.75 -2.83 -10.13
CA PHE A 134 3.08 -4.02 -9.34
C PHE A 134 4.01 -3.62 -8.20
N LEU A 135 3.69 -4.08 -6.98
CA LEU A 135 4.47 -3.83 -5.78
C LEU A 135 4.66 -5.13 -4.97
N LEU A 136 5.91 -5.43 -4.64
CA LEU A 136 6.24 -6.40 -3.61
C LEU A 136 6.36 -5.69 -2.26
N ILE A 137 5.56 -6.11 -1.29
CA ILE A 137 5.62 -5.67 0.08
C ILE A 137 6.48 -6.68 0.85
N ASN A 138 7.72 -6.29 1.12
CA ASN A 138 8.75 -7.10 1.73
C ASN A 138 8.72 -6.92 3.26
N TYR A 139 8.25 -7.94 3.98
CA TYR A 139 8.26 -7.95 5.44
C TYR A 139 9.62 -8.46 5.97
N ASP A 140 10.73 -7.82 5.59
CA ASP A 140 12.09 -8.31 5.93
C ASP A 140 12.36 -9.76 5.47
N ALA A 141 11.70 -10.18 4.39
CA ALA A 141 11.89 -11.49 3.79
C ALA A 141 13.21 -11.58 3.02
N PHE A 142 13.81 -10.46 2.62
CA PHE A 142 15.19 -10.39 2.14
C PHE A 142 15.73 -8.97 2.27
N SER A 143 17.05 -8.84 2.32
CA SER A 143 17.70 -7.52 2.32
C SER A 143 17.61 -6.91 0.93
N CYS A 144 16.91 -5.78 0.81
CA CYS A 144 16.83 -5.00 -0.42
C CYS A 144 17.32 -3.58 -0.17
N ALA A 145 18.53 -3.26 -0.64
CA ALA A 145 19.06 -1.89 -0.57
C ALA A 145 18.44 -0.97 -1.64
N SER A 146 17.83 -1.56 -2.68
CA SER A 146 17.19 -0.86 -3.78
C SER A 146 15.67 -0.83 -3.59
N GLU A 147 15.01 0.19 -4.11
CA GLU A 147 13.54 0.25 -4.21
C GLU A 147 12.99 -0.67 -5.33
N THR A 148 13.88 -1.33 -6.08
CA THR A 148 13.56 -2.27 -7.16
C THR A 148 14.48 -3.48 -7.18
N ILE A 149 13.98 -4.61 -7.69
CA ILE A 149 14.77 -5.81 -8.00
C ILE A 149 14.56 -6.21 -9.46
N ILE A 150 15.52 -6.96 -10.01
CA ILE A 150 15.42 -7.51 -11.36
C ILE A 150 15.22 -9.03 -11.28
N THR A 151 14.14 -9.51 -11.88
CA THR A 151 13.93 -10.92 -12.20
C THR A 151 14.05 -11.13 -13.70
N LYS A 152 14.17 -12.39 -14.13
CA LYS A 152 14.17 -12.75 -15.55
C LYS A 152 13.07 -13.72 -15.85
N ARG A 153 12.46 -13.54 -17.02
CA ARG A 153 11.58 -14.51 -17.67
C ARG A 153 12.27 -14.95 -18.97
N ASN A 154 12.79 -16.16 -18.99
CA ASN A 154 13.73 -16.64 -20.00
C ASN A 154 14.96 -15.71 -20.11
N GLN A 155 14.99 -14.86 -21.14
CA GLN A 155 16.06 -13.88 -21.36
C GLN A 155 15.61 -12.45 -21.08
N ASP A 156 14.31 -12.22 -20.87
CA ASP A 156 13.74 -10.89 -20.68
C ASP A 156 13.86 -10.47 -19.21
N GLU A 157 14.38 -9.27 -18.98
CA GLU A 157 14.45 -8.67 -17.64
C GLU A 157 13.12 -8.02 -17.27
N VAL A 158 12.70 -8.28 -16.03
CA VAL A 158 11.48 -7.71 -15.44
C VAL A 158 11.88 -7.00 -14.16
N GLU A 159 11.75 -5.68 -14.15
CA GLU A 159 11.95 -4.87 -12.95
C GLU A 159 10.72 -4.99 -12.04
N LEU A 160 10.89 -5.25 -10.76
CA LEU A 160 9.81 -5.31 -9.77
C LEU A 160 10.06 -4.23 -8.70
N ASN A 161 9.03 -3.44 -8.38
CA ASN A 161 9.11 -2.50 -7.25
C ASN A 161 9.03 -3.26 -5.94
N VAL A 162 9.86 -2.89 -4.98
CA VAL A 162 9.88 -3.47 -3.63
C VAL A 162 9.80 -2.37 -2.59
N ARG A 163 8.91 -2.50 -1.62
CA ARG A 163 8.85 -1.62 -0.45
C ARG A 163 8.83 -2.44 0.83
N ASN A 164 9.42 -1.89 1.87
CA ASN A 164 9.27 -2.46 3.20
C ASN A 164 7.79 -2.44 3.59
N ALA A 165 7.40 -3.40 4.44
CA ALA A 165 6.06 -3.53 4.96
C ALA A 165 5.74 -2.46 6.03
N ASP A 166 5.72 -1.21 5.61
CA ASP A 166 5.30 -0.07 6.42
C ASP A 166 4.51 0.95 5.59
N ILE A 167 3.58 1.64 6.28
CA ILE A 167 2.64 2.57 5.65
C ILE A 167 3.36 3.69 4.89
N LYS A 168 4.51 4.18 5.39
CA LYS A 168 5.22 5.32 4.82
C LYS A 168 5.82 4.98 3.45
N ASN A 169 6.49 3.84 3.37
CA ASN A 169 7.08 3.36 2.12
C ASN A 169 6.02 2.97 1.08
N ILE A 170 4.92 2.35 1.51
CA ILE A 170 3.79 2.01 0.64
C ILE A 170 3.09 3.29 0.14
N SER A 171 2.83 4.25 1.02
CA SER A 171 2.23 5.55 0.67
C SER A 171 3.07 6.29 -0.38
N LYS A 172 4.39 6.37 -0.17
CA LYS A 172 5.34 6.98 -1.11
C LYS A 172 5.29 6.33 -2.49
N TRP A 173 5.14 5.00 -2.55
CA TRP A 173 4.99 4.29 -3.83
C TRP A 173 3.70 4.67 -4.55
N TYR A 174 2.59 4.78 -3.82
CA TYR A 174 1.30 5.21 -4.39
C TYR A 174 1.30 6.66 -4.91
N GLU A 175 2.16 7.54 -4.40
CA GLU A 175 2.27 8.92 -4.91
C GLU A 175 2.50 8.97 -6.43
N THR A 176 3.18 7.96 -7.00
CA THR A 176 3.47 7.88 -8.44
C THR A 176 2.83 6.67 -9.14
N ASN A 177 2.49 5.60 -8.43
CA ASN A 177 2.00 4.35 -9.03
C ASN A 177 0.49 4.12 -8.86
N ARG A 178 -0.22 4.94 -8.08
CA ARG A 178 -1.68 4.82 -7.91
C ARG A 178 -2.42 4.83 -9.25
N LYS A 179 -3.34 3.87 -9.43
CA LYS A 179 -4.20 3.76 -10.62
C LYS A 179 -5.69 3.86 -10.27
N PRO A 180 -6.46 4.82 -10.82
CA PRO A 180 -5.99 5.95 -11.62
C PRO A 180 -5.23 6.99 -10.78
N GLN A 181 -4.33 7.74 -11.41
CA GLN A 181 -3.64 8.85 -10.73
C GLN A 181 -4.62 9.98 -10.38
N ARG A 182 -4.44 10.62 -9.23
CA ARG A 182 -5.33 11.70 -8.78
C ARG A 182 -4.98 13.01 -9.49
N ILE A 183 -6.01 13.75 -9.90
CA ILE A 183 -5.86 15.00 -10.64
C ILE A 183 -6.39 16.14 -9.78
N PHE A 184 -5.55 17.13 -9.50
CA PHE A 184 -5.98 18.34 -8.79
C PHE A 184 -6.54 19.38 -9.77
N ASN A 185 -7.77 19.80 -9.51
CA ASN A 185 -8.44 20.89 -10.19
C ASN A 185 -8.58 22.09 -9.24
N LEU A 186 -8.07 23.25 -9.67
CA LEU A 186 -8.17 24.47 -8.89
C LEU A 186 -9.58 25.04 -9.03
N ASN A 187 -10.31 25.13 -7.93
CA ASN A 187 -11.65 25.69 -7.92
C ASN A 187 -11.60 27.20 -7.62
N PRO A 188 -12.08 28.09 -8.53
CA PRO A 188 -12.06 29.54 -8.34
C PRO A 188 -12.80 30.02 -7.08
N LYS A 189 -13.73 29.22 -6.56
CA LYS A 189 -14.44 29.51 -5.29
C LYS A 189 -13.46 29.59 -4.11
N HIS A 190 -12.50 28.66 -4.05
CA HIS A 190 -11.56 28.51 -2.95
C HIS A 190 -10.27 29.31 -3.17
N GLY A 191 -9.95 29.66 -4.43
CA GLY A 191 -8.75 30.43 -4.78
C GLY A 191 -7.45 29.68 -4.49
N GLU A 192 -6.35 30.40 -4.30
CA GLU A 192 -5.05 29.86 -3.87
C GLU A 192 -4.21 30.92 -3.12
N ASN A 193 -3.17 30.48 -2.41
CA ASN A 193 -2.28 31.35 -1.62
C ASN A 193 -3.04 32.22 -0.57
N GLY A 194 -4.09 31.66 0.02
CA GLY A 194 -4.96 32.35 0.99
C GLY A 194 -5.84 33.44 0.37
N LYS A 195 -5.79 33.62 -0.96
CA LYS A 195 -6.62 34.56 -1.69
C LYS A 195 -7.77 33.80 -2.35
N GLY A 196 -8.91 33.79 -1.67
CA GLY A 196 -10.17 33.23 -2.17
C GLY A 196 -11.29 34.26 -2.23
N ALA A 197 -12.51 33.75 -2.41
CA ALA A 197 -13.76 34.48 -2.62
C ALA A 197 -13.98 34.96 -4.07
N HIS A 198 -14.71 34.14 -4.82
CA HIS A 198 -15.36 34.59 -6.05
C HIS A 198 -16.39 35.70 -5.70
N PRO A 199 -16.52 36.78 -6.50
CA PRO A 199 -17.48 37.88 -6.24
C PRO A 199 -18.94 37.41 -6.08
N GLY A 200 -19.26 36.23 -6.61
CA GLY A 200 -20.58 35.61 -6.53
C GLY A 200 -20.95 34.97 -5.19
N ASN A 201 -20.05 34.91 -4.20
CA ASN A 201 -20.31 34.24 -2.92
C ASN A 201 -21.19 35.05 -1.94
N LYS A 202 -21.75 36.19 -2.36
CA LYS A 202 -22.72 37.01 -1.59
C LYS A 202 -22.33 37.31 -0.12
N GLY A 203 -21.04 37.33 0.20
CA GLY A 203 -20.53 37.57 1.56
C GLY A 203 -20.48 36.35 2.47
N GLU A 204 -20.80 35.14 1.97
CA GLU A 204 -20.67 33.90 2.75
C GLU A 204 -19.20 33.51 2.95
N LYS A 205 -18.88 33.03 4.15
CA LYS A 205 -17.54 32.51 4.47
C LYS A 205 -17.26 31.28 3.62
N VAL A 206 -16.16 31.31 2.88
CA VAL A 206 -15.70 30.19 2.06
C VAL A 206 -14.31 29.77 2.54
N SER A 207 -14.15 28.47 2.81
CA SER A 207 -12.85 27.88 3.12
C SER A 207 -11.90 28.13 1.95
N VAL A 208 -10.72 28.68 2.21
CA VAL A 208 -9.77 29.05 1.17
C VAL A 208 -8.68 27.98 1.03
N LEU A 209 -8.05 27.92 -0.15
CA LEU A 209 -6.82 27.17 -0.30
C LEU A 209 -5.65 28.07 0.11
N MET A 210 -4.97 27.71 1.19
CA MET A 210 -3.88 28.51 1.76
C MET A 210 -2.58 28.40 0.96
N CYS A 211 -2.37 27.27 0.27
CA CYS A 211 -1.19 27.00 -0.53
C CYS A 211 -1.42 27.27 -2.03
N SER A 212 -0.38 27.10 -2.83
CA SER A 212 -0.46 27.14 -4.30
C SER A 212 -1.14 25.88 -4.87
N ARG A 213 -1.62 25.96 -6.12
CA ARG A 213 -2.10 24.80 -6.89
C ARG A 213 -1.10 23.65 -6.93
N GLY A 214 0.20 23.94 -7.06
CA GLY A 214 1.25 22.93 -7.15
C GLY A 214 1.43 22.16 -5.84
N GLU A 215 1.43 22.88 -4.72
CA GLU A 215 1.52 22.28 -3.38
C GLU A 215 0.27 21.45 -3.06
N ALA A 216 -0.93 21.95 -3.41
CA ALA A 216 -2.18 21.22 -3.25
C ALA A 216 -2.19 19.91 -4.05
N LYS A 217 -1.68 19.95 -5.30
CA LYS A 217 -1.49 18.75 -6.11
C LYS A 217 -0.57 17.75 -5.42
N ASN A 218 0.56 18.18 -4.88
CA ASN A 218 1.50 17.29 -4.19
C ASN A 218 0.89 16.68 -2.92
N MET A 219 0.08 17.44 -2.18
CA MET A 219 -0.64 16.94 -1.01
C MET A 219 -1.75 15.95 -1.38
N LEU A 220 -2.46 16.15 -2.50
CA LEU A 220 -3.48 15.22 -2.99
C LEU A 220 -2.91 13.82 -3.28
N LEU A 221 -1.67 13.73 -3.78
CA LEU A 221 -0.99 12.46 -4.03
C LEU A 221 -0.75 11.64 -2.74
N LYS A 222 -0.66 12.33 -1.60
CA LYS A 222 -0.41 11.77 -0.26
C LYS A 222 -1.68 11.61 0.58
N ALA A 223 -2.78 12.21 0.13
CA ALA A 223 -4.01 12.25 0.89
C ALA A 223 -4.60 10.84 1.07
N ILE A 224 -5.29 10.61 2.18
CA ILE A 224 -5.93 9.33 2.50
C ILE A 224 -7.42 9.54 2.78
N CYS A 225 -8.21 8.48 2.76
CA CYS A 225 -9.64 8.55 3.02
C CYS A 225 -10.18 7.33 3.75
N SER A 226 -11.33 7.53 4.37
CA SER A 226 -12.28 6.47 4.71
C SER A 226 -13.43 6.37 3.69
N ASP A 227 -13.69 7.44 2.92
CA ASP A 227 -14.63 7.50 1.78
C ASP A 227 -13.89 8.05 0.53
N PRO A 228 -13.86 7.33 -0.62
CA PRO A 228 -13.22 7.79 -1.86
C PRO A 228 -13.64 9.17 -2.36
N LYS A 229 -14.81 9.68 -1.93
CA LYS A 229 -15.30 11.01 -2.29
C LYS A 229 -14.60 12.15 -1.57
N VAL A 230 -14.00 11.89 -0.40
CA VAL A 230 -13.35 12.90 0.44
C VAL A 230 -12.02 12.40 0.97
N LEU A 231 -10.94 13.04 0.57
CA LEU A 231 -9.59 12.74 1.02
C LEU A 231 -9.07 13.84 1.95
N TYR A 232 -8.15 13.48 2.83
CA TYR A 232 -7.54 14.40 3.77
C TYR A 232 -6.02 14.28 3.77
N PHE A 233 -5.35 15.40 4.01
CA PHE A 233 -3.94 15.44 4.35
C PHE A 233 -3.68 16.57 5.35
N PHE A 234 -2.48 16.61 5.95
CA PHE A 234 -2.08 17.68 6.85
C PHE A 234 -0.98 18.55 6.23
N ASP A 235 -1.28 19.83 6.06
CA ASP A 235 -0.34 20.83 5.57
C ASP A 235 0.48 21.38 6.75
N LYS A 236 1.73 20.90 6.87
CA LYS A 236 2.65 21.35 7.93
C LYS A 236 3.02 22.83 7.83
N THR A 237 3.04 23.40 6.63
CA THR A 237 3.42 24.81 6.41
C THR A 237 2.37 25.74 6.99
N HIS A 238 1.10 25.41 6.80
CA HIS A 238 -0.03 26.21 7.28
C HIS A 238 -0.62 25.71 8.60
N ASN A 239 -0.12 24.59 9.13
CA ASN A 239 -0.59 23.94 10.35
C ASN A 239 -2.11 23.67 10.31
N GLN A 240 -2.60 23.16 9.17
CA GLN A 240 -4.02 22.94 8.90
C GLN A 240 -4.23 21.65 8.12
N TYR A 241 -5.38 21.00 8.35
CA TYR A 241 -5.83 19.93 7.48
C TYR A 241 -6.34 20.51 6.15
N ILE A 242 -6.07 19.80 5.07
CA ILE A 242 -6.65 20.04 3.75
C ILE A 242 -7.64 18.93 3.44
N GLU A 243 -8.83 19.32 2.98
CA GLU A 243 -9.87 18.41 2.49
C GLU A 243 -9.91 18.48 0.97
N PHE A 244 -9.92 17.32 0.32
CA PHE A 244 -10.07 17.20 -1.13
C PHE A 244 -11.38 16.49 -1.45
N LYS A 245 -12.25 17.13 -2.23
CA LYS A 245 -13.54 16.57 -2.66
C LYS A 245 -13.48 16.11 -4.10
N CYS A 246 -13.97 14.90 -4.36
CA CYS A 246 -14.10 14.37 -5.71
C CYS A 246 -15.15 15.17 -6.48
N GLU A 247 -14.76 15.69 -7.64
CA GLU A 247 -15.66 16.36 -8.58
C GLU A 247 -16.15 15.38 -9.65
N SER A 248 -15.24 14.58 -10.18
CA SER A 248 -15.53 13.55 -11.18
C SER A 248 -14.41 12.54 -11.27
N LYS A 249 -14.74 11.25 -11.24
CA LYS A 249 -13.79 10.12 -11.34
C LYS A 249 -12.63 10.26 -10.33
N ASN A 250 -11.46 10.66 -10.82
CA ASN A 250 -10.19 10.84 -10.10
C ASN A 250 -9.77 12.31 -9.98
N THR A 251 -10.67 13.26 -10.29
CA THR A 251 -10.42 14.71 -10.22
C THR A 251 -10.98 15.28 -8.93
N TYR A 252 -10.14 16.04 -8.22
CA TYR A 252 -10.44 16.61 -6.91
C TYR A 252 -10.12 18.10 -6.88
N HIS A 253 -10.97 18.89 -6.22
CA HIS A 253 -10.58 20.20 -5.70
C HIS A 253 -10.31 20.10 -4.20
N GLY A 254 -9.63 21.08 -3.62
CA GLY A 254 -9.37 21.09 -2.19
C GLY A 254 -9.29 22.49 -1.60
N PHE A 255 -9.37 22.53 -0.27
CA PHE A 255 -9.32 23.74 0.54
C PHE A 255 -8.90 23.39 1.97
N HIS A 256 -8.30 24.35 2.68
CA HIS A 256 -7.90 24.16 4.07
C HIS A 256 -9.09 24.29 5.02
N LEU A 257 -9.10 23.45 6.04
CA LEU A 257 -10.10 23.44 7.09
C LEU A 257 -9.70 24.42 8.20
N ASP A 258 -10.67 25.22 8.65
CA ASP A 258 -10.49 26.00 9.87
C ASP A 258 -10.75 25.14 11.12
N ALA A 259 -10.54 25.71 12.30
CA ALA A 259 -10.73 24.99 13.57
C ALA A 259 -12.15 24.44 13.79
N ILE A 260 -13.17 25.07 13.19
CA ILE A 260 -14.57 24.61 13.31
C ILE A 260 -14.79 23.40 12.40
N ASP A 261 -14.19 23.44 11.21
CA ASP A 261 -14.32 22.42 10.18
C ASP A 261 -13.40 21.22 10.37
N GLU A 262 -12.32 21.35 11.14
CA GLU A 262 -11.37 20.26 11.40
C GLU A 262 -12.05 19.03 12.02
N LYS A 263 -13.15 19.22 12.76
CA LYS A 263 -13.97 18.12 13.30
C LYS A 263 -14.54 17.17 12.24
N ARG A 264 -14.51 17.56 10.95
CA ARG A 264 -14.91 16.72 9.81
C ARG A 264 -13.89 15.64 9.49
N VAL A 265 -12.62 15.83 9.88
CA VAL A 265 -11.56 14.82 9.68
C VAL A 265 -11.75 13.71 10.72
N PRO A 266 -12.02 12.46 10.30
CA PRO A 266 -12.15 11.34 11.24
C PRO A 266 -10.87 11.12 12.06
N GLU A 267 -10.99 10.75 13.33
CA GLU A 267 -9.81 10.59 14.20
C GLU A 267 -8.86 9.50 13.70
N GLU A 268 -9.41 8.40 13.16
CA GLU A 268 -8.61 7.34 12.53
C GLU A 268 -7.74 7.86 11.36
N ILE A 269 -8.26 8.83 10.59
CA ILE A 269 -7.53 9.48 9.50
C ILE A 269 -6.48 10.43 10.06
N LYS A 270 -6.78 11.14 11.14
CA LYS A 270 -5.78 11.99 11.82
C LYS A 270 -4.60 11.15 12.32
N ASP A 271 -4.87 10.02 12.96
CA ASP A 271 -3.83 9.13 13.48
C ASP A 271 -2.98 8.51 12.37
N MET A 272 -3.62 8.09 11.27
CA MET A 272 -2.90 7.56 10.12
C MET A 272 -2.07 8.64 9.40
N ILE A 273 -2.57 9.88 9.31
CA ILE A 273 -1.78 11.03 8.81
C ILE A 273 -0.59 11.31 9.74
N LYS A 274 -0.76 11.28 11.07
CA LYS A 274 0.34 11.46 12.02
C LYS A 274 1.48 10.46 11.75
N LYS A 275 1.15 9.18 11.52
CA LYS A 275 2.12 8.13 11.15
C LYS A 275 2.83 8.39 9.81
N LEU A 276 2.14 8.96 8.83
CA LEU A 276 2.73 9.32 7.53
C LEU A 276 3.74 10.47 7.64
N ILE A 277 3.46 11.41 8.53
CA ILE A 277 4.23 12.65 8.63
C ILE A 277 5.31 12.64 9.72
N SER A 278 5.28 11.68 10.64
CA SER A 278 6.37 11.38 11.59
C SER A 278 7.59 10.82 10.86
#